data_AF-Q8KT63-F1
#
_entry.id   AF-Q8KT63-F1
#
_cell.length_a   1.000
_cell.length_b   1.000
_cell.length_c   1.000
_cell.angle_alpha   90.00
_cell.angle_beta   90.00
_cell.angle_gamma   90.00
#
_symmetry.space_group_name_H-M   'P 1'
#
loop_
_entity.id
_entity.type
_entity.pdbx_description
1 polymer ?
#
loop_
_entity_poly.entity_id
_entity_poly.type
_entity_poly.pdbx_seq_one_letter_code
_entity_poly.pdbx_strand_id
1 'polypeptide(L)'
;GQTKERLSSRQTSAFVASAVKNAFSLWLNQNVQVGELLAEMAISSAQRRMRAAKKVVRKKLTSGPALPGKLADCTSQDLRYTELFLVEGDSAGGSAKQARDREYQAIMPLRGKILNTWEVSSDEVLASQEVHDISVAIGMDPDSDDLSQLRYGKICIL
;
A
#
# COMPACT_ATOMS: atom_id res chain seq x y z
N GLY A 1 -4.59 -35.18 -10.68
CA GLY A 1 -5.67 -36.17 -10.75
C GLY A 1 -6.92 -35.45 -11.20
N GLN A 2 -7.55 -35.97 -12.26
CA GLN A 2 -8.82 -35.58 -12.87
C GLN A 2 -8.99 -34.20 -13.55
N THR A 3 -8.34 -33.11 -13.14
CA THR A 3 -8.30 -31.87 -13.97
C THR A 3 -7.01 -31.83 -14.80
N LYS A 4 -7.14 -31.73 -16.14
CA LYS A 4 -6.02 -31.58 -17.09
C LYS A 4 -5.46 -30.15 -17.11
N GLU A 5 -5.50 -29.45 -15.98
CA GLU A 5 -5.14 -28.03 -15.90
C GLU A 5 -3.65 -27.80 -15.67
N ARG A 6 -2.92 -28.82 -15.17
CA ARG A 6 -1.51 -28.69 -14.81
C ARG A 6 -0.68 -29.85 -15.35
N LEU A 7 0.35 -29.51 -16.12
CA LEU A 7 1.33 -30.47 -16.61
C LEU A 7 2.31 -30.85 -15.49
N SER A 8 2.33 -32.13 -15.10
CA SER A 8 3.21 -32.66 -14.05
C SER A 8 4.51 -33.29 -14.57
N SER A 9 4.72 -33.29 -15.89
CA SER A 9 5.89 -33.89 -16.54
C SER A 9 7.15 -33.09 -16.26
N ARG A 10 7.97 -33.59 -15.32
CA ARG A 10 9.21 -32.91 -14.88
C ARG A 10 10.21 -32.66 -16.02
N GLN A 11 10.30 -33.58 -16.98
CA GLN A 11 11.21 -33.46 -18.13
C GLN A 11 10.81 -32.32 -19.08
N THR A 12 9.52 -31.99 -19.17
CA THR A 12 9.02 -31.00 -20.11
C THR A 12 9.46 -29.58 -19.75
N SER A 13 9.57 -29.26 -18.44
CA SER A 13 10.05 -27.95 -18.01
C SER A 13 11.49 -27.68 -18.47
N ALA A 14 12.38 -28.68 -18.36
CA ALA A 14 13.77 -28.54 -18.78
C ALA A 14 13.89 -28.42 -20.31
N PHE A 15 13.09 -29.22 -21.04
CA PHE A 15 13.03 -29.14 -22.50
C PHE A 15 12.58 -27.76 -23.00
N VAL A 16 11.46 -27.24 -22.47
CA VAL A 16 10.94 -25.92 -22.85
C VAL A 16 11.92 -24.81 -22.48
N ALA A 17 12.51 -24.87 -21.27
CA ALA A 17 13.49 -23.88 -20.85
C ALA A 17 14.70 -23.84 -21.80
N SER A 18 15.22 -25.01 -22.20
CA SER A 18 16.35 -25.07 -23.14
C SER A 18 15.98 -24.57 -24.54
N ALA A 19 14.78 -24.90 -25.03
CA ALA A 19 14.31 -24.45 -26.33
C ALA A 19 14.13 -22.92 -26.39
N VAL A 20 13.53 -22.35 -25.34
CA VAL A 20 13.27 -20.90 -25.27
C VAL A 20 14.56 -20.11 -25.03
N LYS A 21 15.47 -20.62 -24.20
CA LYS A 21 16.70 -19.89 -23.81
C LYS A 21 17.49 -19.41 -25.02
N ASN A 22 17.76 -20.30 -25.99
CA ASN A 22 18.60 -19.95 -27.14
C ASN A 22 17.94 -18.91 -28.04
N ALA A 23 16.66 -19.10 -28.37
CA ALA A 23 15.90 -18.17 -29.20
C ALA A 23 15.74 -16.81 -28.52
N PHE A 24 15.45 -16.79 -27.22
CA PHE A 24 15.29 -15.57 -26.44
C PHE A 24 16.61 -14.82 -26.29
N SER A 25 17.73 -15.50 -26.01
CA SER A 25 19.05 -14.88 -25.97
C SER A 25 19.43 -14.27 -27.32
N LEU A 26 19.17 -14.96 -28.43
CA LEU A 26 19.45 -14.40 -29.76
C LEU A 26 18.59 -13.16 -30.02
N TRP A 27 17.31 -13.20 -29.70
CA TRP A 27 16.40 -12.07 -29.88
C TRP A 27 16.82 -10.85 -29.06
N LEU A 28 17.24 -11.03 -27.81
CA LEU A 28 17.76 -9.94 -26.96
C LEU A 28 19.01 -9.29 -27.56
N ASN A 29 19.94 -10.08 -28.10
CA ASN A 29 21.15 -9.56 -28.74
C ASN A 29 20.83 -8.78 -30.02
N GLN A 30 19.76 -9.15 -30.74
CA GLN A 30 19.30 -8.43 -31.92
C GLN A 30 18.51 -7.16 -31.60
N ASN A 31 17.90 -7.09 -30.41
CA ASN A 31 17.00 -6.01 -29.98
C ASN A 31 17.50 -5.37 -28.68
N VAL A 32 18.73 -4.87 -28.69
CA VAL A 32 19.45 -4.40 -27.48
C VAL A 32 18.64 -3.37 -26.70
N GLN A 33 18.08 -2.36 -27.37
CA GLN A 33 17.30 -1.29 -26.72
C GLN A 33 16.07 -1.81 -25.95
N VAL A 34 15.34 -2.76 -26.54
CA VAL A 34 14.18 -3.37 -25.88
C VAL A 34 14.63 -4.31 -24.76
N GLY A 35 15.74 -5.01 -24.96
CA GLY A 35 16.36 -5.85 -23.94
C GLY A 35 16.79 -5.06 -22.69
N GLU A 36 17.39 -3.88 -22.88
CA GLU A 36 17.77 -2.97 -21.79
C GLU A 36 16.55 -2.51 -20.99
N LEU A 37 15.48 -2.07 -21.67
CA LEU A 37 14.24 -1.66 -21.01
C LEU A 37 13.62 -2.81 -20.18
N LEU A 38 13.63 -4.03 -20.73
CA LEU A 38 13.11 -5.20 -20.05
C LEU A 38 13.97 -5.59 -18.82
N ALA A 39 15.29 -5.43 -18.93
CA ALA A 39 16.21 -5.63 -17.82
C ALA A 39 16.00 -4.60 -16.70
N GLU A 40 15.87 -3.32 -17.05
CA GLU A 40 15.58 -2.24 -16.09
C GLU A 40 14.27 -2.49 -15.34
N MET A 41 13.21 -2.87 -16.05
CA MET A 41 11.93 -3.24 -15.43
C MET A 41 12.09 -4.38 -14.42
N ALA A 42 12.82 -5.44 -14.78
CA ALA A 42 13.07 -6.58 -13.91
C ALA A 42 13.92 -6.20 -12.67
N ILE A 43 14.96 -5.38 -12.86
CA ILE A 43 15.83 -4.89 -11.80
C ILE A 43 15.05 -3.99 -10.84
N SER A 44 14.29 -3.03 -11.35
CA SER A 44 13.45 -2.13 -10.55
C SER A 44 12.46 -2.91 -9.69
N SER A 45 11.78 -3.88 -10.28
CA SER A 45 10.87 -4.79 -9.57
C SER A 45 11.57 -5.59 -8.46
N ALA A 46 12.78 -6.10 -8.73
CA ALA A 46 13.58 -6.83 -7.75
C ALA A 46 14.06 -5.92 -6.59
N GLN A 47 14.51 -4.71 -6.90
CA GLN A 47 14.91 -3.73 -5.90
C GLN A 47 13.72 -3.32 -5.01
N ARG A 48 12.53 -3.11 -5.58
CA ARG A 48 11.30 -2.83 -4.83
C ARG A 48 10.99 -3.95 -3.83
N ARG A 49 11.04 -5.22 -4.27
CA ARG A 49 10.88 -6.38 -3.38
C ARG A 49 11.94 -6.43 -2.27
N MET A 50 13.21 -6.15 -2.58
CA MET A 50 14.27 -6.12 -1.57
C MET A 50 14.08 -5.00 -0.54
N ARG A 51 13.63 -3.80 -0.96
CA ARG A 51 13.32 -2.70 -0.04
C ARG A 51 12.13 -3.05 0.86
N ALA A 52 11.07 -3.64 0.30
CA ALA A 52 9.92 -4.10 1.05
C ALA A 52 10.30 -5.19 2.09
N ALA A 53 11.14 -6.15 1.72
CA ALA A 53 11.64 -7.17 2.64
C ALA A 53 12.57 -6.61 3.74
N LYS A 54 13.28 -5.50 3.46
CA LYS A 54 14.15 -4.79 4.41
C LYS A 54 13.41 -3.74 5.25
N LYS A 55 12.17 -3.38 4.92
CA LYS A 55 11.27 -2.67 5.83
C LYS A 55 11.05 -3.61 7.01
N VAL A 56 11.97 -3.57 7.98
CA VAL A 56 11.82 -4.20 9.28
C VAL A 56 10.56 -3.59 9.84
N VAL A 57 9.46 -4.34 9.76
CA VAL A 57 8.29 -4.11 10.60
C VAL A 57 8.84 -4.28 12.01
N ARG A 58 9.24 -3.15 12.60
CA ARG A 58 9.71 -3.09 13.98
C ARG A 58 8.51 -3.55 14.79
N LYS A 59 8.44 -4.85 15.05
CA LYS A 59 7.44 -5.50 15.91
C LYS A 59 7.61 -4.88 17.29
N LYS A 60 6.98 -3.73 17.52
CA LYS A 60 6.67 -3.25 18.85
C LYS A 60 5.61 -4.20 19.40
N LEU A 61 5.84 -4.65 20.62
CA LEU A 61 5.09 -5.67 21.35
C LEU A 61 3.66 -5.21 21.75
N THR A 62 3.11 -4.20 21.07
CA THR A 62 1.79 -3.64 21.29
C THR A 62 1.13 -3.52 19.92
N SER A 63 0.03 -4.24 19.74
CA SER A 63 -0.92 -4.16 18.62
C SER A 63 -0.78 -2.92 17.72
N GLY A 64 -0.37 -3.13 16.47
CA GLY A 64 -0.44 -2.15 15.39
C GLY A 64 0.65 -1.06 15.38
N PRO A 65 0.85 -0.38 14.22
CA PRO A 65 1.60 0.87 14.19
C PRO A 65 0.96 1.87 15.15
N ALA A 66 1.78 2.70 15.79
CA ALA A 66 1.27 3.76 16.65
C ALA A 66 0.37 4.67 15.81
N LEU A 67 -0.90 4.76 16.19
CA LEU A 67 -1.85 5.64 15.52
C LEU A 67 -1.38 7.09 15.64
N PRO A 68 -1.67 7.95 14.64
CA PRO A 68 -1.31 9.36 14.71
C PRO A 68 -1.87 10.00 15.98
N GLY A 69 -1.07 10.79 16.70
CA GLY A 69 -1.50 11.39 17.97
C GLY A 69 -2.70 12.34 17.84
N LYS A 70 -2.96 12.84 16.63
CA LYS A 70 -4.12 13.68 16.30
C LYS A 70 -5.41 12.89 16.06
N LEU A 71 -5.31 11.57 15.82
CA LEU A 71 -6.46 10.72 15.59
C LEU A 71 -7.20 10.45 16.90
N ALA A 72 -8.47 10.85 16.97
CA ALA A 72 -9.40 10.34 17.94
C ALA A 72 -10.07 9.09 17.35
N ASP A 73 -9.70 7.90 17.82
CA ASP A 73 -10.20 6.64 17.25
C ASP A 73 -11.60 6.26 17.76
N CYS A 74 -12.27 5.33 17.08
CA CYS A 74 -13.49 4.66 17.54
C CYS A 74 -13.18 3.30 18.18
N THR A 75 -14.12 2.73 18.94
CA THR A 75 -13.91 1.43 19.61
C THR A 75 -14.23 0.22 18.72
N SER A 76 -15.14 0.38 17.75
CA SER A 76 -15.51 -0.68 16.81
C SER A 76 -14.43 -0.91 15.76
N GLN A 77 -14.35 -2.16 15.30
CA GLN A 77 -13.49 -2.59 14.18
C GLN A 77 -14.31 -3.14 13.00
N ASP A 78 -15.65 -3.09 13.07
CA ASP A 78 -16.51 -3.58 12.00
C ASP A 78 -16.60 -2.56 10.86
N LEU A 79 -15.91 -2.86 9.75
CA LEU A 79 -15.85 -2.02 8.56
C LEU A 79 -17.21 -1.67 7.97
N ARG A 80 -18.28 -2.41 8.27
CA ARG A 80 -19.63 -2.07 7.78
C ARG A 80 -20.17 -0.77 8.39
N TYR A 81 -19.66 -0.40 9.56
CA TYR A 81 -20.16 0.72 10.35
C TYR A 81 -19.11 1.77 10.65
N THR A 82 -17.81 1.43 10.64
CA THR A 82 -16.76 2.37 11.04
C THR A 82 -16.56 3.49 10.01
N GLU A 83 -16.49 4.72 10.52
CA GLU A 83 -16.38 5.94 9.72
C GLU A 83 -15.20 6.78 10.22
N LEU A 84 -14.39 7.30 9.30
CA LEU A 84 -13.35 8.29 9.59
C LEU A 84 -13.75 9.64 9.03
N PHE A 85 -13.84 10.64 9.90
CA PHE A 85 -14.07 12.04 9.51
C PHE A 85 -12.74 12.80 9.50
N LEU A 86 -12.38 13.31 8.33
CA LEU A 86 -11.29 14.25 8.13
C LEU A 86 -11.86 15.66 8.25
N VAL A 87 -11.32 16.46 9.16
CA VAL A 87 -11.81 17.82 9.46
C VAL A 87 -10.69 18.83 9.38
N GLU A 88 -11.02 20.05 8.95
CA GLU A 88 -10.04 21.14 8.88
C GLU A 88 -9.75 21.74 10.27
N GLY A 89 -8.53 21.53 10.75
CA GLY A 89 -7.99 22.17 11.95
C GLY A 89 -8.50 21.61 13.29
N ASP A 90 -7.82 22.00 14.37
CA ASP A 90 -8.11 21.50 15.72
C ASP A 90 -9.44 22.02 16.28
N SER A 91 -9.90 23.19 15.80
CA SER A 91 -11.16 23.79 16.26
C SER A 91 -12.37 22.95 15.83
N ALA A 92 -12.46 22.63 14.53
CA ALA A 92 -13.46 21.71 14.00
C ALA A 92 -13.25 20.29 14.58
N GLY A 93 -11.99 19.86 14.71
CA GLY A 93 -11.63 18.60 15.37
C GLY A 93 -12.14 18.46 16.80
N GLY A 94 -12.02 19.49 17.62
CA GLY A 94 -12.53 19.50 18.99
C GLY A 94 -14.05 19.36 19.04
N SER A 95 -14.75 20.11 18.20
CA SER A 95 -16.22 20.08 18.10
C SER A 95 -16.72 18.71 17.62
N ALA A 96 -16.13 18.20 16.53
CA ALA A 96 -16.47 16.88 15.98
C ALA A 96 -16.15 15.76 16.97
N LYS A 97 -15.01 15.82 17.68
CA LYS A 97 -14.63 14.83 18.70
C LYS A 97 -15.65 14.75 19.84
N GLN A 98 -16.24 15.88 20.24
CA GLN A 98 -17.25 15.94 21.30
C GLN A 98 -18.62 15.46 20.83
N ALA A 99 -18.99 15.72 19.58
CA ALA A 99 -20.30 15.41 19.03
C ALA A 99 -20.44 13.97 18.48
N ARG A 100 -19.32 13.32 18.15
CA ARG A 100 -19.32 12.00 17.50
C ARG A 100 -19.92 10.89 18.37
N ASP A 101 -20.37 9.84 17.71
CA ASP A 101 -20.50 8.54 18.36
C ASP A 101 -19.12 7.85 18.44
N ARG A 102 -18.58 7.73 19.65
CA ARG A 102 -17.26 7.12 19.89
C ARG A 102 -17.22 5.63 19.54
N GLU A 103 -18.38 4.98 19.40
CA GLU A 103 -18.44 3.56 19.10
C GLU A 103 -17.93 3.27 17.70
N TYR A 104 -18.35 4.05 16.70
CA TYR A 104 -18.05 3.78 15.29
C TYR A 104 -17.46 4.97 14.51
N GLN A 105 -17.40 6.18 15.08
CA GLN A 105 -16.89 7.37 14.37
C GLN A 105 -15.52 7.81 14.90
N ALA A 106 -14.52 7.81 14.02
CA ALA A 106 -13.19 8.35 14.25
C ALA A 106 -13.08 9.78 13.70
N ILE A 107 -12.32 10.65 14.37
CA ILE A 107 -12.09 12.03 13.94
C ILE A 107 -10.60 12.26 13.80
N MET A 108 -10.17 12.80 12.66
CA MET A 108 -8.79 13.21 12.44
C MET A 108 -8.75 14.66 11.92
N PRO A 109 -8.28 15.62 12.75
CA PRO A 109 -8.05 16.97 12.29
C PRO A 109 -6.78 17.02 11.41
N LEU A 110 -6.89 17.72 10.29
CA LEU A 110 -5.79 18.01 9.37
C LEU A 110 -5.33 19.44 9.58
N ARG A 111 -4.02 19.68 9.59
CA ARG A 111 -3.46 21.02 9.80
C ARG A 111 -2.75 21.53 8.55
N GLY A 112 -3.04 22.78 8.20
CA GLY A 112 -2.40 23.44 7.07
C GLY A 112 -2.81 22.85 5.72
N LYS A 113 -2.02 23.16 4.70
CA LYS A 113 -2.26 22.67 3.33
C LYS A 113 -1.65 21.28 3.17
N ILE A 114 -2.46 20.33 2.70
CA ILE A 114 -1.99 19.01 2.31
C ILE A 114 -1.09 19.14 1.08
N LEU A 115 -0.05 18.31 1.00
CA LEU A 115 0.83 18.22 -0.16
C LEU A 115 0.03 17.86 -1.41
N ASN A 116 0.30 18.52 -2.54
CA ASN A 116 -0.23 18.09 -3.83
C ASN A 116 0.52 16.83 -4.30
N THR A 117 -0.21 15.74 -4.52
CA THR A 117 0.37 14.42 -4.80
C THR A 117 0.27 13.97 -6.27
N TRP A 118 -0.22 14.81 -7.21
CA TRP A 118 -0.52 14.38 -8.59
C TRP A 118 0.70 13.88 -9.40
N GLU A 119 1.90 14.39 -9.11
CA GLU A 119 3.15 14.04 -9.83
C GLU A 119 4.27 13.59 -8.88
N VAL A 120 3.91 13.23 -7.65
CA VAL A 120 4.88 12.91 -6.60
C VAL A 120 4.88 11.40 -6.38
N SER A 121 6.06 10.79 -6.32
CA SER A 121 6.17 9.34 -6.10
C SER A 121 5.66 8.94 -4.71
N SER A 122 5.13 7.73 -4.53
CA SER A 122 4.55 7.29 -3.23
C SER A 122 5.53 7.41 -2.06
N ASP A 123 6.82 7.19 -2.30
CA ASP A 123 7.88 7.34 -1.29
C ASP A 123 8.04 8.82 -0.85
N GLU A 124 7.92 9.77 -1.79
CA GLU A 124 7.98 11.21 -1.52
C GLU A 124 6.66 11.72 -0.90
N VAL A 125 5.52 11.17 -1.31
CA VAL A 125 4.21 11.48 -0.73
C VAL A 125 4.19 11.11 0.75
N LEU A 126 4.71 9.94 1.11
CA LEU A 126 4.82 9.48 2.50
C LEU A 126 5.84 10.27 3.34
N ALA A 127 6.70 11.09 2.73
CA ALA A 127 7.56 12.02 3.47
C ALA A 127 6.76 13.19 4.06
N SER A 128 5.57 13.48 3.53
CA SER A 128 4.65 14.45 4.12
C SER A 128 3.98 13.85 5.36
N GLN A 129 4.16 14.50 6.51
CA GLN A 129 3.58 14.02 7.77
C GLN A 129 2.05 13.92 7.70
N GLU A 130 1.37 14.85 7.04
CA GLU A 130 -0.10 14.82 6.91
C GLU A 130 -0.57 13.61 6.10
N VAL A 131 0.08 13.33 4.96
CA VAL A 131 -0.29 12.18 4.13
C VAL A 131 0.11 10.86 4.79
N HIS A 132 1.28 10.84 5.46
CA HIS A 132 1.69 9.70 6.27
C HIS A 132 0.67 9.38 7.37
N ASP A 133 0.20 10.39 8.10
CA ASP A 133 -0.81 10.20 9.16
C ASP A 133 -2.14 9.69 8.58
N ILE A 134 -2.58 10.20 7.43
CA ILE A 134 -3.78 9.70 6.73
C ILE A 134 -3.62 8.23 6.35
N SER A 135 -2.47 7.86 5.80
CA SER A 135 -2.14 6.48 5.44
C SER A 135 -2.17 5.54 6.65
N VAL A 136 -1.54 5.93 7.75
CA VAL A 136 -1.55 5.14 9.01
C VAL A 136 -2.94 5.07 9.62
N ALA A 137 -3.72 6.16 9.58
CA ALA A 137 -5.09 6.17 10.09
C ALA A 137 -5.99 5.23 9.29
N ILE A 138 -5.96 5.30 7.97
CA ILE A 138 -6.77 4.42 7.09
C ILE A 138 -6.29 2.97 7.18
N GLY A 139 -4.99 2.76 7.40
CA GLY A 139 -4.36 1.43 7.39
C GLY A 139 -3.96 0.99 5.98
N MET A 140 -3.63 1.93 5.10
CA MET A 140 -3.23 1.67 3.72
C MET A 140 -2.09 2.57 3.29
N ASP A 141 -1.08 2.00 2.63
CA ASP A 141 0.00 2.75 1.99
C ASP A 141 -0.49 3.30 0.63
N PRO A 142 -0.06 4.51 0.20
CA PRO A 142 -0.27 5.00 -1.16
C PRO A 142 0.28 4.00 -2.20
N ASP A 143 -0.41 3.81 -3.32
CA ASP A 143 -0.04 2.85 -4.39
C ASP A 143 -0.11 1.36 -3.96
N SER A 144 -0.87 1.04 -2.91
CA SER A 144 -1.18 -0.33 -2.49
C SER A 144 -2.65 -0.69 -2.77
N ASP A 145 -2.87 -1.82 -3.44
CA ASP A 145 -4.19 -2.43 -3.64
C ASP A 145 -4.60 -3.37 -2.48
N ASP A 146 -3.75 -3.54 -1.46
CA ASP A 146 -4.04 -4.40 -0.31
C ASP A 146 -4.93 -3.71 0.72
N LEU A 147 -6.20 -4.14 0.78
CA LEU A 147 -7.21 -3.66 1.72
C LEU A 147 -7.21 -4.41 3.06
N SER A 148 -6.31 -5.37 3.28
CA SER A 148 -6.34 -6.26 4.45
C SER A 148 -6.19 -5.55 5.80
N GLN A 149 -5.59 -4.36 5.81
CA GLN A 149 -5.36 -3.55 7.01
C GLN A 149 -6.31 -2.33 7.10
N LEU A 150 -7.31 -2.24 6.23
CA LEU A 150 -8.28 -1.14 6.24
C LEU A 150 -8.98 -1.06 7.61
N ARG A 151 -9.11 0.14 8.16
CA ARG A 151 -9.69 0.39 9.50
C ARG A 151 -11.09 0.99 9.47
N TYR A 152 -11.43 1.70 8.40
CA TYR A 152 -12.71 2.40 8.27
C TYR A 152 -13.36 2.06 6.93
N GLY A 153 -14.63 1.67 6.95
CA GLY A 153 -15.37 1.39 5.72
C GLY A 153 -15.88 2.64 5.02
N LYS A 154 -15.97 3.77 5.73
CA LYS A 154 -16.31 5.07 5.15
C LYS A 154 -15.28 6.12 5.54
N ILE A 155 -14.93 6.96 4.57
CA ILE A 155 -14.08 8.13 4.78
C ILE A 155 -14.92 9.35 4.40
N CYS A 156 -15.13 10.23 5.36
CA CYS A 156 -15.93 11.44 5.25
C CYS A 156 -14.99 12.65 5.27
N ILE A 157 -15.09 13.53 4.29
CA ILE A 157 -14.32 14.78 4.23
C ILE A 157 -15.30 15.91 4.53
N LEU A 158 -15.04 16.67 5.60
CA LEU A 158 -15.88 17.76 6.08
C LEU A 158 -15.22 19.13 5.85
#